data_AF-A0AAN5AMI0-F1
#
_entry.id   AF-A0AAN5AMI0-F1
#
_cell.length_a   1.000
_cell.length_b   1.000
_cell.length_c   1.000
_cell.angle_alpha   90.00
_cell.angle_beta   90.00
_cell.angle_gamma   90.00
#
_symmetry.space_group_name_H-M   'P 1'
#
loop_
_entity.id
_entity.type
_entity.pdbx_description
1 polymer ?
#
loop_
_entity_poly.entity_id
_entity_poly.type
_entity_poly.pdbx_seq_one_letter_code
_entity_poly.pdbx_strand_id
1 'polypeptide(L)'
;MRPTFYTSLLLLFLLTWQLTHAQHQVQFIINHLPEYSPEDDTLYMVADFNDWAQQQNQQQFLPYPDGTFRLTLSVTDLKEFEYKINRGSWESVEGNHFGDYRNNRIFKKSAGVMSQEITIKSWQDLHKVHHPPLEITINEIPANTPKGAPLFLSGTLNAWTPDDPDFQFQQKEDGTYYLQLPPGFETFRYKITRGSWRAVEGRADGGIMNNRIWDQSENTTKVMSNLTISSWEDLSPWPWIKIILVVFLLGIQVQSVTHNYIYKHRSYIDIYSLLAIIFLFLGAIRPIADPFPSISLVPTALAMLLPIQLIGKRKRPTLWYGLLLLNICIFSLLWISDLLNIYQGNIFQLSIIWKNIAFSLCFLTWGYYLQYQFPSKKISIWMAGSFSLFFFILSGPLNVFQLDSYYLSEYLPYCFWLLVSLTHFFQIFNTKRGLKSPRQKEEQEGLPEKLVEMLHKHMQDKQEYKDPALSLSSLSKSLGTNNQYLSKAINEQLGKSFPDYINELRIEAFIQAVQEDQNRKYSYLQHALQVGFNSKSSFNRSFKKITGKSPSAYFEEDEISSTS
;
A
#
# COMPACT_ATOMS: atom_id res chain seq x y z
N MET A 1 -19.90 38.27 -59.29
CA MET A 1 -19.41 37.97 -57.93
C MET A 1 -20.62 37.71 -57.05
N ARG A 2 -20.71 36.55 -56.39
CA ARG A 2 -21.97 36.04 -55.82
C ARG A 2 -22.23 36.58 -54.40
N PRO A 3 -23.46 37.03 -54.08
CA PRO A 3 -23.83 37.59 -52.77
C PRO A 3 -23.67 36.61 -51.60
N THR A 4 -23.58 35.31 -51.89
CA THR A 4 -23.36 34.24 -50.89
C THR A 4 -21.99 34.29 -50.21
N PHE A 5 -20.97 34.90 -50.84
CA PHE A 5 -19.63 34.99 -50.23
C PHE A 5 -19.60 36.04 -49.11
N TYR A 6 -20.27 37.18 -49.32
CA TYR A 6 -20.34 38.24 -48.32
C TYR A 6 -21.20 37.84 -47.11
N THR A 7 -22.29 37.09 -47.31
CA THR A 7 -23.11 36.58 -46.20
C THR A 7 -22.34 35.59 -45.33
N SER A 8 -21.54 34.70 -45.94
CA SER A 8 -20.72 33.75 -45.19
C SER A 8 -19.57 34.42 -44.44
N LEU A 9 -18.94 35.45 -45.03
CA LEU A 9 -17.90 36.23 -44.36
C LEU A 9 -18.47 37.05 -43.19
N LEU A 10 -19.67 37.61 -43.35
CA LEU A 10 -20.38 38.34 -42.29
C LEU A 10 -20.75 37.40 -41.13
N LEU A 11 -21.24 36.18 -41.43
CA LEU A 11 -21.51 35.15 -40.42
C LEU A 11 -20.24 34.72 -39.68
N LEU A 12 -19.12 34.53 -40.38
CA LEU A 12 -17.85 34.17 -39.77
C LEU A 12 -17.28 35.31 -38.91
N PHE A 13 -17.43 36.55 -39.36
CA PHE A 13 -17.07 37.75 -38.58
C PHE A 13 -17.97 37.90 -37.35
N LEU A 14 -19.28 37.68 -37.48
CA LEU A 14 -20.21 37.69 -36.33
C LEU A 14 -19.92 36.56 -35.34
N LEU A 15 -19.57 35.37 -35.81
CA LEU A 15 -19.17 34.24 -34.96
C LEU A 15 -17.85 34.51 -34.23
N THR A 16 -16.84 35.03 -34.92
CA THR A 16 -15.55 35.39 -34.31
C THR A 16 -15.65 36.61 -33.40
N TRP A 17 -16.52 37.57 -33.72
CA TRP A 17 -16.88 38.69 -32.85
C TRP A 17 -17.60 38.22 -31.58
N GLN A 18 -18.57 37.30 -31.70
CA GLN A 18 -19.23 36.69 -30.53
C GLN A 18 -18.25 35.87 -29.68
N LEU A 19 -17.37 35.08 -30.29
CA LEU A 19 -16.36 34.28 -29.58
C LEU A 19 -15.34 35.16 -28.84
N THR A 20 -14.92 36.28 -29.41
CA THR A 20 -14.02 37.23 -28.75
C THR A 20 -14.73 38.02 -27.65
N HIS A 21 -15.96 38.50 -27.87
CA HIS A 21 -16.76 39.15 -26.82
C HIS A 21 -17.08 38.22 -25.65
N ALA A 22 -17.32 36.92 -25.89
CA ALA A 22 -17.58 35.95 -24.84
C ALA A 22 -16.36 35.78 -23.89
N GLN A 23 -15.12 35.87 -24.38
CA GLN A 23 -13.92 35.77 -23.55
C GLN A 23 -13.67 36.98 -22.63
N HIS A 24 -14.45 38.06 -22.77
CA HIS A 24 -14.33 39.26 -21.95
C HIS A 24 -15.51 39.46 -20.99
N GLN A 25 -16.47 38.53 -20.96
CA GLN A 25 -17.62 38.56 -20.07
C GLN A 25 -17.48 37.54 -18.94
N VAL A 26 -17.80 37.96 -17.72
CA VAL A 26 -17.87 37.10 -16.54
C VAL A 26 -19.28 37.17 -15.98
N GLN A 27 -19.87 36.00 -15.72
CA GLN A 27 -21.20 35.89 -15.12
C GLN A 27 -21.11 35.71 -13.60
N PHE A 28 -21.65 36.65 -12.85
CA PHE A 28 -21.81 36.55 -11.41
C PHE A 28 -23.16 35.89 -11.10
N ILE A 29 -23.15 34.84 -10.28
CA ILE A 29 -24.31 34.01 -9.98
C ILE A 29 -24.53 33.98 -8.47
N ILE A 30 -25.62 34.55 -8.00
CA ILE A 30 -26.08 34.37 -6.63
C ILE A 30 -26.87 33.07 -6.58
N ASN A 31 -26.31 32.06 -5.90
CA ASN A 31 -26.87 30.71 -5.83
C ASN A 31 -27.69 30.45 -4.56
N HIS A 32 -27.60 31.33 -3.57
CA HIS A 32 -28.29 31.18 -2.29
C HIS A 32 -28.49 32.52 -1.60
N LEU A 33 -29.72 32.74 -1.10
CA LEU A 33 -30.15 33.84 -0.25
C LEU A 33 -30.62 33.29 1.10
N PRO A 34 -30.47 34.03 2.22
CA PRO A 34 -31.06 33.62 3.49
C PRO A 34 -32.60 33.59 3.42
N GLU A 35 -33.25 32.68 4.13
CA GLU A 35 -34.71 32.44 4.06
C GLU A 35 -35.58 33.67 4.39
N TYR A 36 -35.06 34.59 5.21
CA TYR A 36 -35.73 35.84 5.56
C TYR A 36 -35.51 36.99 4.55
N SER A 37 -34.92 36.70 3.38
CA SER A 37 -34.74 37.72 2.33
C SER A 37 -36.09 38.13 1.76
N PRO A 38 -36.40 39.43 1.63
CA PRO A 38 -37.64 39.87 1.01
C PRO A 38 -37.72 39.43 -0.44
N GLU A 39 -38.87 38.88 -0.85
CA GLU A 39 -39.07 38.33 -2.20
C GLU A 39 -39.12 39.44 -3.29
N ASP A 40 -39.54 40.65 -2.92
CA ASP A 40 -39.73 41.78 -3.84
C ASP A 40 -38.46 42.62 -4.04
N ASP A 41 -37.41 42.35 -3.27
CA ASP A 41 -36.21 43.19 -3.28
C ASP A 41 -35.31 42.89 -4.47
N THR A 42 -34.87 43.95 -5.13
CA THR A 42 -33.92 43.86 -6.23
C THR A 42 -32.49 43.85 -5.70
N LEU A 43 -31.67 42.92 -6.22
CA LEU A 43 -30.26 42.78 -5.85
C LEU A 43 -29.34 43.56 -6.80
N TYR A 44 -28.38 44.27 -6.23
CA TYR A 44 -27.42 45.06 -7.00
C TYR A 44 -25.98 44.75 -6.61
N MET A 45 -25.08 44.80 -7.58
CA MET A 45 -23.64 44.88 -7.33
C MET A 45 -23.19 46.34 -7.29
N VAL A 46 -22.51 46.72 -6.19
CA VAL A 46 -21.77 47.98 -6.06
C VAL A 46 -20.28 47.65 -5.98
N ALA A 47 -19.44 48.41 -6.67
CA ALA A 47 -18.02 48.12 -6.81
C ALA A 47 -17.15 49.37 -6.83
N ASP A 48 -15.84 49.22 -6.69
CA ASP A 48 -14.90 50.34 -6.80
C ASP A 48 -14.82 50.90 -8.24
N PHE A 49 -14.97 50.06 -9.27
CA PHE A 49 -14.90 50.48 -10.68
C PHE A 49 -16.07 51.37 -11.12
N ASN A 50 -17.15 51.43 -10.33
CA ASN A 50 -18.28 52.32 -10.54
C ASN A 50 -18.45 53.34 -9.40
N ASP A 51 -17.35 53.71 -8.73
CA ASP A 51 -17.31 54.67 -7.62
C ASP A 51 -18.33 54.34 -6.50
N TRP A 52 -18.62 53.05 -6.30
CA TRP A 52 -19.61 52.56 -5.36
C TRP A 52 -21.02 53.15 -5.55
N ALA A 53 -21.38 53.49 -6.80
CA ALA A 53 -22.64 54.16 -7.13
C ALA A 53 -23.88 53.31 -6.79
N GLN A 54 -24.83 53.90 -6.07
CA GLN A 54 -25.97 53.16 -5.51
C GLN A 54 -27.18 53.04 -6.44
N GLN A 55 -27.45 53.97 -7.37
CA GLN A 55 -28.76 54.00 -8.07
C GLN A 55 -28.77 54.43 -9.55
N GLN A 56 -27.77 55.16 -10.08
CA GLN A 56 -27.87 55.69 -11.45
C GLN A 56 -27.19 54.84 -12.55
N ASN A 57 -26.39 53.84 -12.21
CA ASN A 57 -25.65 52.97 -13.15
C ASN A 57 -25.58 51.50 -12.65
N GLN A 58 -26.70 50.98 -12.18
CA GLN A 58 -26.73 49.72 -11.42
C GLN A 58 -26.47 48.48 -12.28
N GLN A 59 -25.57 47.62 -11.80
CA GLN A 59 -25.39 46.26 -12.27
C GLN A 59 -26.37 45.35 -11.50
N GLN A 60 -27.63 45.36 -11.96
CA GLN A 60 -28.72 44.61 -11.36
C GLN A 60 -28.59 43.11 -11.64
N PHE A 61 -28.78 42.28 -10.61
CA PHE A 61 -28.95 40.85 -10.83
C PHE A 61 -30.40 40.55 -11.25
N LEU A 62 -30.54 39.74 -12.29
CA LEU A 62 -31.84 39.31 -12.79
C LEU A 62 -32.20 37.92 -12.21
N PRO A 63 -33.43 37.72 -11.71
CA PRO A 63 -33.87 36.40 -11.24
C PRO A 63 -34.06 35.43 -12.41
N TYR A 64 -33.71 34.16 -12.18
CA TYR A 64 -33.89 33.06 -13.12
C TYR A 64 -34.84 31.98 -12.55
N PRO A 65 -35.52 31.19 -13.40
CA PRO A 65 -36.49 30.17 -12.97
C PRO A 65 -35.92 29.07 -12.06
N ASP A 66 -34.60 28.92 -12.00
CA ASP A 66 -33.90 27.96 -11.15
C ASP A 66 -33.63 28.50 -9.72
N GLY A 67 -34.16 29.69 -9.40
CA GLY A 67 -33.96 30.35 -8.11
C GLY A 67 -32.62 31.10 -7.99
N THR A 68 -31.82 31.16 -9.06
CA THR A 68 -30.56 31.92 -9.07
C THR A 68 -30.76 33.35 -9.54
N PHE A 69 -29.87 34.25 -9.13
CA PHE A 69 -29.82 35.61 -9.65
C PHE A 69 -28.52 35.82 -10.42
N ARG A 70 -28.58 36.34 -11.65
CA ARG A 70 -27.40 36.42 -12.53
C ARG A 70 -27.17 37.82 -13.06
N LEU A 71 -25.89 38.18 -13.15
CA LEU A 71 -25.41 39.44 -13.68
C LEU A 71 -24.18 39.17 -14.56
N THR A 72 -24.17 39.69 -15.78
CA THR A 72 -23.04 39.52 -16.71
C THR A 72 -22.29 40.84 -16.86
N LEU A 73 -21.02 40.85 -16.49
CA LEU A 73 -20.15 42.02 -16.60
C LEU A 73 -19.11 41.84 -17.69
N SER A 74 -18.87 42.91 -18.46
CA SER A 74 -17.70 42.99 -19.34
C SER A 74 -16.50 43.48 -18.53
N VAL A 75 -15.54 42.58 -18.30
CA VAL A 75 -14.34 42.83 -17.47
C VAL A 75 -13.09 42.94 -18.35
N THR A 76 -13.22 43.55 -19.53
CA THR A 76 -12.17 43.60 -20.56
C THR A 76 -10.89 44.23 -20.00
N ASP A 77 -11.02 45.31 -19.24
CA ASP A 77 -9.89 46.12 -18.71
C ASP A 77 -9.64 45.95 -17.20
N LEU A 78 -10.51 45.23 -16.49
CA LEU A 78 -10.44 45.05 -15.03
C LEU A 78 -9.71 43.75 -14.69
N LYS A 79 -8.48 43.86 -14.15
CA LYS A 79 -7.70 42.73 -13.65
C LYS A 79 -8.16 42.28 -12.25
N GLU A 80 -8.53 43.23 -11.41
CA GLU A 80 -8.99 43.04 -10.05
C GLU A 80 -9.90 44.21 -9.66
N PHE A 81 -10.93 43.95 -8.85
CA PHE A 81 -11.82 44.98 -8.32
C PHE A 81 -12.52 44.51 -7.03
N GLU A 82 -12.89 45.46 -6.18
CA GLU A 82 -13.67 45.22 -4.96
C GLU A 82 -15.16 45.45 -5.19
N TYR A 83 -16.02 44.64 -4.57
CA TYR A 83 -17.47 44.75 -4.68
C TYR A 83 -18.24 44.30 -3.43
N LYS A 84 -19.50 44.74 -3.34
CA LYS A 84 -20.51 44.27 -2.38
C LYS A 84 -21.85 44.09 -3.07
N ILE A 85 -22.73 43.34 -2.42
CA ILE A 85 -24.12 43.16 -2.84
C ILE A 85 -25.05 43.83 -1.85
N ASN A 86 -26.04 44.56 -2.36
CA ASN A 86 -27.07 45.19 -1.55
C ASN A 86 -28.47 45.08 -2.17
N ARG A 87 -29.47 45.52 -1.42
CA ARG A 87 -30.87 45.61 -1.87
C ARG A 87 -31.28 47.06 -2.16
N GLY A 88 -30.40 47.84 -2.79
CA GLY A 88 -30.68 49.22 -3.23
C GLY A 88 -30.32 50.33 -2.24
N SER A 89 -29.81 49.99 -1.05
CA SER A 89 -29.30 50.92 -0.04
C SER A 89 -28.04 50.37 0.64
N TRP A 90 -27.26 51.24 1.29
CA TRP A 90 -26.11 50.82 2.13
C TRP A 90 -26.57 50.17 3.43
N GLU A 91 -27.79 50.48 3.88
CA GLU A 91 -28.37 49.88 5.07
C GLU A 91 -28.75 48.41 4.82
N SER A 92 -29.09 48.06 3.57
CA SER A 92 -29.50 46.71 3.16
C SER A 92 -28.38 45.92 2.46
N VAL A 93 -27.13 46.21 2.83
CA VAL A 93 -25.95 45.54 2.29
C VAL A 93 -25.77 44.16 2.92
N GLU A 94 -25.13 43.24 2.20
CA GLU A 94 -24.81 41.92 2.71
C GLU A 94 -23.93 42.00 3.98
N GLY A 95 -24.25 41.12 4.94
CA GLY A 95 -23.48 40.94 6.16
C GLY A 95 -22.54 39.74 6.09
N ASN A 96 -21.76 39.55 7.16
CA ASN A 96 -21.03 38.30 7.39
C ASN A 96 -22.02 37.19 7.81
N HIS A 97 -21.57 36.08 8.41
CA HIS A 97 -22.51 35.05 8.87
C HIS A 97 -23.48 35.54 9.98
N PHE A 98 -23.15 36.67 10.62
CA PHE A 98 -23.76 37.19 11.84
C PHE A 98 -24.72 38.36 11.59
N GLY A 99 -24.78 38.89 10.36
CA GLY A 99 -25.49 40.12 10.05
C GLY A 99 -24.69 41.39 10.29
N ASP A 100 -23.43 41.27 10.70
CA ASP A 100 -22.54 42.40 10.92
C ASP A 100 -21.81 42.82 9.65
N TYR A 101 -21.04 43.90 9.77
CA TYR A 101 -20.20 44.41 8.70
C TYR A 101 -19.29 43.32 8.13
N ARG A 102 -19.39 43.10 6.82
CA ARG A 102 -18.48 42.26 6.04
C ARG A 102 -17.50 43.13 5.25
N ASN A 103 -16.23 42.72 5.20
CA ASN A 103 -15.26 43.29 4.27
C ASN A 103 -15.70 43.14 2.79
N ASN A 104 -15.20 44.01 1.94
CA ASN A 104 -15.47 43.98 0.49
C ASN A 104 -15.04 42.63 -0.11
N ARG A 105 -15.83 42.11 -1.04
CA ARG A 105 -15.44 40.95 -1.85
C ARG A 105 -14.43 41.41 -2.88
N ILE A 106 -13.42 40.58 -3.17
CA ILE A 106 -12.39 40.88 -4.17
C ILE A 106 -12.59 39.92 -5.34
N PHE A 107 -12.74 40.45 -6.55
CA PHE A 107 -12.71 39.66 -7.79
C PHE A 107 -11.33 39.79 -8.43
N LYS A 108 -10.71 38.67 -8.80
CA LYS A 108 -9.44 38.61 -9.54
C LYS A 108 -9.61 37.83 -10.83
N LYS A 109 -9.38 38.48 -11.97
CA LYS A 109 -9.51 37.85 -13.29
C LYS A 109 -8.35 36.86 -13.51
N SER A 110 -8.67 35.58 -13.64
CA SER A 110 -7.73 34.52 -14.02
C SER A 110 -8.13 33.86 -15.35
N ALA A 111 -7.17 33.29 -16.06
CA ALA A 111 -7.40 32.72 -17.39
C ALA A 111 -8.43 31.59 -17.33
N GLY A 112 -9.55 31.74 -18.06
CA GLY A 112 -10.61 30.73 -18.17
C GLY A 112 -11.78 30.86 -17.18
N VAL A 113 -11.77 31.86 -16.28
CA VAL A 113 -12.93 32.13 -15.42
C VAL A 113 -14.05 32.78 -16.23
N MET A 114 -15.14 32.05 -16.42
CA MET A 114 -16.34 32.51 -17.13
C MET A 114 -17.51 32.83 -16.18
N SER A 115 -17.46 32.34 -14.93
CA SER A 115 -18.48 32.59 -13.92
C SER A 115 -17.89 32.69 -12.50
N GLN A 116 -18.59 33.43 -11.63
CA GLN A 116 -18.29 33.58 -10.21
C GLN A 116 -19.55 33.31 -9.40
N GLU A 117 -19.52 32.26 -8.57
CA GLU A 117 -20.63 31.95 -7.66
C GLU A 117 -20.54 32.78 -6.37
N ILE A 118 -21.70 33.19 -5.88
CA ILE A 118 -21.86 34.03 -4.70
C ILE A 118 -22.99 33.46 -3.83
N THR A 119 -22.68 33.26 -2.56
CA THR A 119 -23.68 32.96 -1.54
C THR A 119 -23.81 34.16 -0.61
N ILE A 120 -25.02 34.67 -0.44
CA ILE A 120 -25.34 35.67 0.58
C ILE A 120 -25.70 34.93 1.87
N LYS A 121 -25.06 35.32 2.97
CA LYS A 121 -25.22 34.67 4.28
C LYS A 121 -26.23 35.40 5.17
N SER A 122 -26.23 36.73 5.13
CA SER A 122 -27.15 37.56 5.91
C SER A 122 -27.29 38.97 5.32
N TRP A 123 -28.24 39.73 5.87
CA TRP A 123 -28.45 41.15 5.57
C TRP A 123 -28.22 42.00 6.83
N GLN A 124 -27.50 43.12 6.69
CA GLN A 124 -27.11 43.97 7.83
C GLN A 124 -28.30 44.67 8.51
N ASP A 125 -29.41 44.85 7.83
CA ASP A 125 -30.64 45.44 8.37
C ASP A 125 -31.62 44.40 8.94
N LEU A 126 -31.62 43.15 8.44
CA LEU A 126 -32.64 42.14 8.81
C LEU A 126 -32.19 41.13 9.88
N HIS A 127 -30.91 41.11 10.27
CA HIS A 127 -30.38 40.11 11.21
C HIS A 127 -30.93 40.20 12.65
N LYS A 128 -31.50 41.34 13.06
CA LYS A 128 -31.92 41.59 14.46
C LYS A 128 -33.31 41.06 14.82
N VAL A 129 -34.13 40.64 13.84
CA VAL A 129 -35.59 40.57 14.06
C VAL A 129 -36.09 39.22 14.62
N HIS A 130 -35.36 38.10 14.54
CA HIS A 130 -36.01 36.79 14.78
C HIS A 130 -35.51 35.81 15.85
N HIS A 131 -34.27 35.84 16.37
CA HIS A 131 -34.00 35.08 17.61
C HIS A 131 -32.90 35.76 18.46
N PRO A 132 -32.84 35.52 19.78
CA PRO A 132 -31.70 35.96 20.58
C PRO A 132 -30.44 35.16 20.21
N PRO A 133 -29.25 35.78 20.25
CA PRO A 133 -28.00 35.11 19.92
C PRO A 133 -27.71 33.96 20.89
N LEU A 134 -27.07 32.90 20.39
CA LEU A 134 -26.56 31.79 21.19
C LEU A 134 -25.18 32.17 21.73
N GLU A 135 -25.06 32.35 23.04
CA GLU A 135 -23.76 32.57 23.68
C GLU A 135 -23.13 31.22 24.06
N ILE A 136 -21.89 31.00 23.59
CA ILE A 136 -21.04 29.86 23.95
C ILE A 136 -19.95 30.38 24.88
N THR A 137 -19.80 29.76 26.04
CA THR A 137 -18.76 30.12 27.02
C THR A 137 -17.84 28.95 27.36
N ILE A 138 -16.54 29.23 27.38
CA ILE A 138 -15.49 28.32 27.80
C ILE A 138 -15.01 28.78 29.18
N ASN A 139 -15.28 27.96 30.18
CA ASN A 139 -14.97 28.29 31.57
C ASN A 139 -13.55 27.90 31.94
N GLU A 140 -13.06 26.79 31.39
CA GLU A 140 -11.76 26.23 31.76
C GLU A 140 -10.99 25.79 30.52
N ILE A 141 -9.72 26.18 30.47
CA ILE A 141 -8.75 25.76 29.48
C ILE A 141 -7.56 25.07 30.17
N PRO A 142 -6.81 24.20 29.47
CA PRO A 142 -5.64 23.54 30.04
C PRO A 142 -4.57 24.53 30.50
N ALA A 143 -3.93 24.28 31.64
CA ALA A 143 -2.92 25.19 32.21
C ALA A 143 -1.67 25.38 31.30
N ASN A 144 -1.41 24.44 30.40
CA ASN A 144 -0.33 24.51 29.41
C ASN A 144 -0.71 25.29 28.13
N THR A 145 -1.90 25.90 28.07
CA THR A 145 -2.32 26.73 26.93
C THR A 145 -1.39 27.96 26.81
N PRO A 146 -0.81 28.24 25.62
CA PRO A 146 0.02 29.42 25.42
C PRO A 146 -0.75 30.71 25.70
N LYS A 147 -0.12 31.64 26.42
CA LYS A 147 -0.75 32.90 26.80
C LYS A 147 -1.12 33.71 25.55
N GLY A 148 -2.37 34.15 25.48
CA GLY A 148 -2.90 34.93 24.35
C GLY A 148 -3.19 34.11 23.09
N ALA A 149 -3.17 32.78 23.15
CA ALA A 149 -3.57 31.95 22.02
C ALA A 149 -5.05 32.21 21.66
N PRO A 150 -5.37 32.53 20.40
CA PRO A 150 -6.75 32.68 19.98
C PRO A 150 -7.46 31.32 20.02
N LEU A 151 -8.73 31.31 20.43
CA LEU A 151 -9.58 30.13 20.36
C LEU A 151 -10.63 30.35 19.28
N PHE A 152 -10.94 29.32 18.51
CA PHE A 152 -11.94 29.35 17.44
C PHE A 152 -12.92 28.20 17.57
N LEU A 153 -14.16 28.46 17.16
CA LEU A 153 -15.15 27.41 16.99
C LEU A 153 -15.14 26.94 15.53
N SER A 154 -14.82 25.67 15.31
CA SER A 154 -14.79 25.06 13.98
C SER A 154 -15.84 23.95 13.90
N GLY A 155 -16.71 24.01 12.91
CA GLY A 155 -17.85 23.09 12.82
C GLY A 155 -18.62 23.20 11.52
N THR A 156 -19.80 22.58 11.50
CA THR A 156 -20.68 22.61 10.32
C THR A 156 -21.10 24.02 9.91
N LEU A 157 -21.11 24.97 10.86
CA LEU A 157 -21.47 26.37 10.68
C LEU A 157 -20.44 27.21 9.91
N ASN A 158 -19.16 26.80 9.89
CA ASN A 158 -18.08 27.49 9.19
C ASN A 158 -17.30 26.57 8.23
N ALA A 159 -17.96 25.49 7.79
CA ALA A 159 -17.39 24.47 6.91
C ALA A 159 -16.08 23.85 7.43
N TRP A 160 -15.97 23.66 8.76
CA TRP A 160 -14.80 23.06 9.41
C TRP A 160 -13.50 23.87 9.20
N THR A 161 -13.61 25.19 9.15
CA THR A 161 -12.47 26.11 9.05
C THR A 161 -11.88 26.39 10.44
N PRO A 162 -10.63 26.00 10.74
CA PRO A 162 -10.09 26.01 12.11
C PRO A 162 -9.56 27.38 12.61
N ASP A 163 -9.49 28.38 11.74
CA ASP A 163 -8.91 29.71 11.97
C ASP A 163 -9.83 30.85 11.50
N ASP A 164 -11.13 30.57 11.38
CA ASP A 164 -12.10 31.54 10.89
C ASP A 164 -12.29 32.71 11.88
N PRO A 165 -11.89 33.96 11.53
CA PRO A 165 -11.95 35.10 12.44
C PRO A 165 -13.36 35.42 12.93
N ASP A 166 -14.36 35.11 12.11
CA ASP A 166 -15.79 35.28 12.40
C ASP A 166 -16.24 34.38 13.56
N PHE A 167 -15.53 33.29 13.84
CA PHE A 167 -15.83 32.32 14.91
C PHE A 167 -14.76 32.31 16.01
N GLN A 168 -14.00 33.39 16.15
CA GLN A 168 -13.00 33.55 17.19
C GLN A 168 -13.66 33.94 18.53
N PHE A 169 -13.29 33.23 19.59
CA PHE A 169 -13.71 33.59 20.94
C PHE A 169 -13.03 34.86 21.44
N GLN A 170 -13.78 35.68 22.17
CA GLN A 170 -13.32 36.85 22.88
C GLN A 170 -13.06 36.49 24.35
N GLN A 171 -11.98 37.01 24.92
CA GLN A 171 -11.63 36.76 26.32
C GLN A 171 -12.28 37.83 27.22
N LYS A 172 -13.00 37.40 28.27
CA LYS A 172 -13.56 38.28 29.31
C LYS A 172 -12.50 38.67 30.33
N GLU A 173 -12.76 39.72 31.11
CA GLU A 173 -11.87 40.18 32.19
C GLU A 173 -11.64 39.13 33.29
N ASP A 174 -12.59 38.20 33.47
CA ASP A 174 -12.51 37.09 34.42
C ASP A 174 -11.66 35.89 33.93
N GLY A 175 -11.14 35.96 32.70
CA GLY A 175 -10.33 34.92 32.08
C GLY A 175 -11.11 33.85 31.31
N THR A 176 -12.45 33.88 31.34
CA THR A 176 -13.29 33.01 30.51
C THR A 176 -13.33 33.48 29.06
N TYR A 177 -13.71 32.59 28.14
CA TYR A 177 -13.86 32.92 26.72
C TYR A 177 -15.32 32.84 26.31
N TYR A 178 -15.78 33.75 25.46
CA TYR A 178 -17.13 33.73 24.92
C TYR A 178 -17.17 33.97 23.41
N LEU A 179 -18.16 33.37 22.76
CA LEU A 179 -18.50 33.58 21.37
C LEU A 179 -20.02 33.72 21.27
N GLN A 180 -20.49 34.79 20.63
CA GLN A 180 -21.91 34.97 20.35
C GLN A 180 -22.19 34.53 18.92
N LEU A 181 -23.00 33.49 18.77
CA LEU A 181 -23.50 33.03 17.49
C LEU A 181 -24.85 33.67 17.21
N PRO A 182 -25.15 33.98 15.93
CA PRO A 182 -26.41 34.57 15.56
C PRO A 182 -27.56 33.59 15.83
N PRO A 183 -28.78 34.10 15.87
CA PRO A 183 -29.96 33.26 15.97
C PRO A 183 -30.14 32.30 14.78
N GLY A 184 -30.73 31.12 15.03
CA GLY A 184 -31.15 30.19 13.97
C GLY A 184 -30.42 28.85 13.91
N PHE A 185 -29.49 28.55 14.82
CA PHE A 185 -28.85 27.24 14.89
C PHE A 185 -29.63 26.27 15.79
N GLU A 186 -30.39 25.36 15.17
CA GLU A 186 -31.10 24.29 15.89
C GLU A 186 -30.15 23.17 16.32
N THR A 187 -29.31 22.68 15.39
CA THR A 187 -28.31 21.63 15.67
C THR A 187 -27.03 21.86 14.86
N PHE A 188 -25.86 21.61 15.46
CA PHE A 188 -24.59 21.64 14.74
C PHE A 188 -23.51 20.80 15.42
N ARG A 189 -22.50 20.39 14.63
CA ARG A 189 -21.32 19.69 15.14
C ARG A 189 -20.14 20.65 15.15
N TYR A 190 -19.32 20.59 16.19
CA TYR A 190 -18.20 21.51 16.36
C TYR A 190 -17.03 20.92 17.15
N LYS A 191 -15.91 21.62 17.10
CA LYS A 191 -14.71 21.46 17.90
C LYS A 191 -14.07 22.82 18.18
N ILE A 192 -13.28 22.91 19.23
CA ILE A 192 -12.49 24.09 19.55
C ILE A 192 -11.04 23.93 19.08
N THR A 193 -10.52 24.95 18.41
CA THR A 193 -9.15 24.98 17.86
C THR A 193 -8.42 26.23 18.31
N ARG A 194 -7.08 26.21 18.22
CA ARG A 194 -6.22 27.41 18.37
C ARG A 194 -5.70 27.94 17.03
N GLY A 195 -6.54 27.91 15.99
CA GLY A 195 -6.18 28.37 14.64
C GLY A 195 -5.62 27.29 13.72
N SER A 196 -5.60 26.02 14.14
CA SER A 196 -5.27 24.90 13.25
C SER A 196 -5.82 23.58 13.80
N TRP A 197 -5.99 22.60 12.91
CA TRP A 197 -6.37 21.23 13.29
C TRP A 197 -5.34 20.53 14.16
N ARG A 198 -4.09 21.00 14.18
CA ARG A 198 -3.04 20.46 15.04
C ARG A 198 -3.21 20.90 16.49
N ALA A 199 -3.73 22.10 16.69
CA ALA A 199 -3.99 22.69 17.99
C ALA A 199 -5.49 22.60 18.33
N VAL A 200 -6.11 21.46 18.02
CA VAL A 200 -7.50 21.16 18.34
C VAL A 200 -7.61 20.60 19.75
N GLU A 201 -8.77 20.78 20.38
CA GLU A 201 -9.08 20.17 21.66
C GLU A 201 -8.97 18.64 21.62
N GLY A 202 -8.42 18.07 22.68
CA GLY A 202 -8.27 16.64 22.89
C GLY A 202 -8.98 16.17 24.15
N ARG A 203 -9.05 14.84 24.32
CA ARG A 203 -9.52 14.19 25.55
C ARG A 203 -8.60 14.51 26.73
N ALA A 204 -9.02 14.20 27.96
CA ALA A 204 -8.18 14.42 29.15
C ALA A 204 -6.84 13.65 29.12
N ASP A 205 -6.77 12.53 28.38
CA ASP A 205 -5.55 11.77 28.10
C ASP A 205 -4.73 12.35 26.93
N GLY A 206 -5.18 13.43 26.31
CA GLY A 206 -4.56 14.04 25.14
C GLY A 206 -4.69 13.24 23.85
N GLY A 207 -5.62 12.27 23.81
CA GLY A 207 -6.03 11.58 22.60
C GLY A 207 -7.09 12.35 21.80
N ILE A 208 -7.37 11.86 20.59
CA ILE A 208 -8.33 12.47 19.67
C ILE A 208 -9.73 12.46 20.28
N MET A 209 -10.39 13.61 20.28
CA MET A 209 -11.78 13.76 20.75
C MET A 209 -12.77 13.68 19.59
N ASN A 210 -13.96 13.11 19.82
CA ASN A 210 -15.05 13.14 18.83
C ASN A 210 -15.63 14.56 18.71
N ASN A 211 -16.28 14.86 17.59
CA ASN A 211 -16.97 16.14 17.40
C ASN A 211 -18.03 16.33 18.49
N ARG A 212 -18.06 17.51 19.11
CA ARG A 212 -19.14 17.91 20.01
C ARG A 212 -20.40 18.17 19.19
N ILE A 213 -21.56 18.00 19.81
CA ILE A 213 -22.86 18.23 19.19
C ILE A 213 -23.59 19.26 20.05
N TRP A 214 -24.13 20.28 19.40
CA TRP A 214 -25.13 21.16 19.98
C TRP A 214 -26.50 20.76 19.46
N ASP A 215 -27.47 20.66 20.37
CA ASP A 215 -28.88 20.43 20.09
C ASP A 215 -29.73 21.35 20.96
N GLN A 216 -30.52 22.21 20.31
CA GLN A 216 -31.39 23.17 20.98
C GLN A 216 -32.56 22.50 21.71
N SER A 217 -33.01 21.32 21.29
CA SER A 217 -34.15 20.62 21.90
C SER A 217 -33.85 20.12 23.31
N GLU A 218 -32.58 19.87 23.61
CA GLU A 218 -32.12 19.38 24.90
C GLU A 218 -31.78 20.51 25.90
N ASN A 219 -31.70 21.76 25.44
CA ASN A 219 -31.20 22.88 26.24
C ASN A 219 -32.25 24.00 26.39
N THR A 220 -32.87 24.07 27.57
CA THR A 220 -33.94 25.05 27.87
C THR A 220 -33.42 26.48 28.04
N THR A 221 -32.14 26.63 28.38
CA THR A 221 -31.43 27.91 28.37
C THR A 221 -30.73 28.08 27.03
N LYS A 222 -31.03 29.16 26.29
CA LYS A 222 -30.38 29.54 25.01
C LYS A 222 -28.90 29.97 25.17
N VAL A 223 -28.24 29.48 26.21
CA VAL A 223 -26.86 29.77 26.58
C VAL A 223 -26.15 28.44 26.75
N MET A 224 -25.11 28.20 25.96
CA MET A 224 -24.17 27.11 26.19
C MET A 224 -23.17 27.57 27.26
N SER A 225 -23.60 27.48 28.52
CA SER A 225 -22.73 27.75 29.67
C SER A 225 -22.09 26.45 30.14
N ASN A 226 -20.76 26.44 30.30
CA ASN A 226 -19.92 25.34 30.83
C ASN A 226 -19.16 24.46 29.84
N LEU A 227 -18.61 25.02 28.75
CA LEU A 227 -17.60 24.27 28.00
C LEU A 227 -16.27 24.22 28.78
N THR A 228 -15.73 23.02 28.96
CA THR A 228 -14.38 22.82 29.48
C THR A 228 -13.50 22.11 28.45
N ILE A 229 -12.28 22.61 28.27
CA ILE A 229 -11.28 22.02 27.38
C ILE A 229 -10.28 21.26 28.24
N SER A 230 -10.23 19.94 28.09
CA SER A 230 -9.40 19.09 28.95
C SER A 230 -7.92 19.07 28.54
N SER A 231 -7.63 19.09 27.23
CA SER A 231 -6.26 19.15 26.72
C SER A 231 -6.23 19.69 25.28
N TRP A 232 -5.02 19.93 24.77
CA TRP A 232 -4.76 20.19 23.35
C TRP A 232 -3.98 19.03 22.75
N GLU A 233 -4.35 18.59 21.56
CA GLU A 233 -3.70 17.45 20.91
C GLU A 233 -2.19 17.67 20.66
N ASP A 234 -1.77 18.91 20.37
CA ASP A 234 -0.36 19.29 20.18
C ASP A 234 0.43 19.51 21.48
N LEU A 235 -0.24 19.82 22.60
CA LEU A 235 0.41 20.10 23.89
C LEU A 235 0.25 18.98 24.91
N SER A 236 -0.38 17.87 24.52
CA SER A 236 -0.45 16.67 25.34
C SER A 236 0.96 16.19 25.73
N PRO A 237 1.20 15.67 26.94
CA PRO A 237 2.47 15.07 27.33
C PRO A 237 2.75 13.69 26.69
N TRP A 238 1.72 13.04 26.12
CA TRP A 238 1.82 11.71 25.49
C TRP A 238 2.71 11.58 24.24
N PRO A 239 3.01 12.62 23.44
CA PRO A 239 4.05 12.57 22.41
C PRO A 239 5.42 12.07 22.93
N TRP A 240 5.84 12.41 24.16
CA TRP A 240 7.12 11.95 24.70
C TRP A 240 7.11 10.47 25.09
N ILE A 241 5.99 9.97 25.64
CA ILE A 241 5.80 8.54 25.92
C ILE A 241 5.85 7.74 24.61
N LYS A 242 5.27 8.26 23.52
CA LYS A 242 5.37 7.64 22.18
C LYS A 242 6.81 7.59 21.68
N ILE A 243 7.59 8.65 21.86
CA ILE A 243 9.03 8.69 21.51
C ILE A 243 9.83 7.69 22.37
N ILE A 244 9.60 7.66 23.68
CA ILE A 244 10.26 6.74 24.61
C ILE A 244 9.93 5.28 24.26
N LEU A 245 8.66 4.98 23.99
CA LEU A 245 8.21 3.65 23.58
C LEU A 245 8.90 3.23 22.27
N VAL A 246 9.04 4.15 21.31
CA VAL A 246 9.71 3.85 20.04
C VAL A 246 11.21 3.65 20.23
N VAL A 247 11.88 4.51 21.00
CA VAL A 247 13.31 4.34 21.33
C VAL A 247 13.53 3.02 22.07
N PHE A 248 12.63 2.65 22.97
CA PHE A 248 12.63 1.38 23.68
C PHE A 248 12.43 0.19 22.73
N LEU A 249 11.46 0.25 21.82
CA LEU A 249 11.23 -0.78 20.81
C LEU A 249 12.40 -0.90 19.83
N LEU A 250 12.98 0.21 19.37
CA LEU A 250 14.20 0.24 18.56
C LEU A 250 15.40 -0.34 19.32
N GLY A 251 15.52 -0.07 20.62
CA GLY A 251 16.51 -0.68 21.50
C GLY A 251 16.36 -2.21 21.56
N ILE A 252 15.12 -2.70 21.74
CA ILE A 252 14.81 -4.14 21.68
C ILE A 252 15.15 -4.72 20.30
N GLN A 253 14.90 -3.99 19.22
CA GLN A 253 15.24 -4.43 17.86
C GLN A 253 16.75 -4.57 17.66
N VAL A 254 17.54 -3.57 18.04
CA VAL A 254 19.01 -3.60 17.96
C VAL A 254 19.57 -4.73 18.82
N GLN A 255 19.01 -4.94 20.02
CA GLN A 255 19.41 -6.02 20.91
C GLN A 255 19.03 -7.40 20.36
N SER A 256 17.88 -7.54 19.71
CA SER A 256 17.46 -8.78 19.03
C SER A 256 18.34 -9.12 17.83
N VAL A 257 18.70 -8.12 17.01
CA VAL A 257 19.60 -8.29 15.85
C VAL A 257 20.99 -8.71 16.31
N THR A 258 21.54 -8.02 17.31
CA THR A 258 22.87 -8.33 17.87
C THR A 258 22.88 -9.69 18.58
N HIS A 259 21.83 -10.04 19.32
CA HIS A 259 21.75 -11.32 20.01
C HIS A 259 21.52 -12.51 19.05
N ASN A 260 20.81 -12.33 17.93
CA ASN A 260 20.64 -13.36 16.89
C ASN A 260 21.89 -13.52 16.01
N TYR A 261 22.72 -12.48 15.90
CA TYR A 261 24.07 -12.57 15.32
C TYR A 261 25.01 -13.42 16.20
N ILE A 262 24.85 -13.36 17.53
CA ILE A 262 25.72 -14.03 18.50
C ILE A 262 25.20 -15.42 18.90
N TYR A 263 23.87 -15.62 18.99
CA TYR A 263 23.25 -16.87 19.47
C TYR A 263 22.11 -17.37 18.57
N LYS A 264 22.13 -18.69 18.33
CA LYS A 264 21.35 -19.42 17.32
C LYS A 264 19.92 -19.78 17.78
N HIS A 265 19.18 -18.87 18.41
CA HIS A 265 17.87 -19.17 19.02
C HIS A 265 16.68 -18.55 18.26
N ARG A 266 15.98 -19.41 17.50
CA ARG A 266 14.82 -19.10 16.64
C ARG A 266 13.54 -18.68 17.39
N SER A 267 13.39 -19.10 18.65
CA SER A 267 12.16 -18.94 19.45
C SER A 267 11.78 -17.49 19.75
N TYR A 268 12.77 -16.61 19.95
CA TYR A 268 12.50 -15.19 20.24
C TYR A 268 11.84 -14.48 19.06
N ILE A 269 12.28 -14.80 17.84
CA ILE A 269 11.76 -14.22 16.61
C ILE A 269 10.29 -14.62 16.40
N ASP A 270 9.95 -15.87 16.67
CA ASP A 270 8.58 -16.38 16.55
C ASP A 270 7.65 -15.67 17.56
N ILE A 271 8.13 -15.40 18.78
CA ILE A 271 7.42 -14.61 19.80
C ILE A 271 7.21 -13.17 19.34
N TYR A 272 8.23 -12.52 18.77
CA TYR A 272 8.10 -11.15 18.26
C TYR A 272 7.15 -11.05 17.06
N SER A 273 7.14 -12.07 16.19
CA SER A 273 6.23 -12.15 15.04
C SER A 273 4.79 -12.38 15.50
N LEU A 274 4.57 -13.18 16.55
CA LEU A 274 3.26 -13.36 17.18
C LEU A 274 2.75 -12.07 17.83
N LEU A 275 3.62 -11.37 18.56
CA LEU A 275 3.31 -10.06 19.14
C LEU A 275 2.95 -9.05 18.03
N ALA A 276 3.65 -9.05 16.90
CA ALA A 276 3.33 -8.19 15.75
C ALA A 276 1.91 -8.44 15.21
N ILE A 277 1.51 -9.70 15.10
CA ILE A 277 0.17 -10.09 14.63
C ILE A 277 -0.90 -9.66 15.64
N ILE A 278 -0.63 -9.79 16.94
CA ILE A 278 -1.55 -9.34 17.99
C ILE A 278 -1.72 -7.81 17.94
N PHE A 279 -0.63 -7.05 17.80
CA PHE A 279 -0.71 -5.59 17.68
C PHE A 279 -1.35 -5.12 16.37
N LEU A 280 -1.17 -5.87 15.26
CA LEU A 280 -1.92 -5.66 14.00
C LEU A 280 -3.43 -5.81 14.23
N PHE A 281 -3.83 -6.87 14.92
CA PHE A 281 -5.22 -7.15 15.22
C PHE A 281 -5.83 -6.09 16.14
N LEU A 282 -5.10 -5.68 17.18
CA LEU A 282 -5.51 -4.61 18.09
C LEU A 282 -5.62 -3.26 17.38
N GLY A 283 -4.69 -2.94 16.47
CA GLY A 283 -4.73 -1.73 15.65
C GLY A 283 -5.84 -1.71 14.59
N ALA A 284 -6.42 -2.87 14.25
CA ALA A 284 -7.57 -2.96 13.34
C ALA A 284 -8.93 -2.78 14.06
N ILE A 285 -8.95 -2.86 15.40
CA ILE A 285 -10.16 -2.67 16.19
C ILE A 285 -10.29 -1.19 16.54
N ARG A 286 -11.20 -0.47 15.85
CA ARG A 286 -11.43 0.99 16.02
C ARG A 286 -11.45 1.48 17.48
N PRO A 287 -12.24 0.87 18.40
CA PRO A 287 -12.26 1.30 19.80
C PRO A 287 -10.91 1.23 20.53
N ILE A 288 -9.98 0.39 20.06
CA ILE A 288 -8.65 0.19 20.63
C ILE A 288 -7.60 1.06 19.90
N ALA A 289 -7.78 1.27 18.59
CA ALA A 289 -6.89 2.06 17.76
C ALA A 289 -7.08 3.57 17.94
N ASP A 290 -8.33 4.04 18.07
CA ASP A 290 -8.67 5.47 18.16
C ASP A 290 -8.07 6.18 19.40
N PRO A 291 -7.97 5.54 20.59
CA PRO A 291 -7.23 6.11 21.73
C PRO A 291 -5.71 6.03 21.59
N PHE A 292 -5.21 5.05 20.82
CA PHE A 292 -3.78 4.75 20.72
C PHE A 292 -3.34 4.58 19.25
N PRO A 293 -3.36 5.67 18.44
CA PRO A 293 -3.03 5.59 17.02
C PRO A 293 -1.60 5.08 16.76
N SER A 294 -0.71 5.15 17.75
CA SER A 294 0.65 4.58 17.69
C SER A 294 0.70 3.04 17.69
N ILE A 295 -0.37 2.34 18.06
CA ILE A 295 -0.42 0.86 18.00
C ILE A 295 -0.33 0.37 16.54
N SER A 296 -0.80 1.15 15.56
CA SER A 296 -0.66 0.83 14.14
C SER A 296 0.79 0.90 13.63
N LEU A 297 1.69 1.55 14.37
CA LEU A 297 3.12 1.71 14.03
C LEU A 297 3.99 0.53 14.50
N VAL A 298 3.53 -0.22 15.49
CA VAL A 298 4.25 -1.39 16.05
C VAL A 298 4.41 -2.52 15.01
N PRO A 299 3.37 -2.86 14.21
CA PRO A 299 3.48 -3.82 13.13
C PRO A 299 4.51 -3.49 12.04
N THR A 300 4.60 -2.23 11.64
CA THR A 300 5.54 -1.76 10.59
C THR A 300 6.97 -1.91 11.05
N ALA A 301 7.27 -1.55 12.31
CA ALA A 301 8.57 -1.76 12.92
C ALA A 301 8.92 -3.26 13.01
N LEU A 302 7.98 -4.11 13.42
CA LEU A 302 8.21 -5.56 13.54
C LEU A 302 8.34 -6.26 12.18
N ALA A 303 7.66 -5.77 11.14
CA ALA A 303 7.80 -6.28 9.78
C ALA A 303 9.23 -6.08 9.22
N MET A 304 9.95 -5.05 9.67
CA MET A 304 11.36 -4.84 9.33
C MET A 304 12.31 -5.91 9.92
N LEU A 305 11.84 -6.69 10.90
CA LEU A 305 12.61 -7.79 11.49
C LEU A 305 12.47 -9.13 10.73
N LEU A 306 11.44 -9.27 9.90
CA LEU A 306 11.20 -10.50 9.11
C LEU A 306 12.38 -10.90 8.21
N PRO A 307 13.11 -9.99 7.54
CA PRO A 307 14.26 -10.35 6.69
C PRO A 307 15.42 -10.95 7.50
N ILE A 308 15.57 -10.61 8.79
CA ILE A 308 16.64 -11.12 9.67
C ILE A 308 16.55 -12.65 9.79
N GLN A 309 15.34 -13.21 9.75
CA GLN A 309 15.08 -14.65 9.82
C GLN A 309 15.76 -15.44 8.68
N LEU A 310 16.07 -14.78 7.57
CA LEU A 310 16.51 -15.40 6.32
C LEU A 310 18.03 -15.29 6.11
N ILE A 311 18.72 -14.46 6.90
CA ILE A 311 20.16 -14.14 6.73
C ILE A 311 21.06 -15.21 7.38
N GLY A 312 20.66 -15.79 8.51
CA GLY A 312 21.49 -16.70 9.34
C GLY A 312 21.91 -18.03 8.71
N LYS A 313 21.58 -18.30 7.43
CA LYS A 313 21.93 -19.55 6.72
C LYS A 313 22.71 -19.35 5.42
N ARG A 314 23.21 -18.15 5.10
CA ARG A 314 23.74 -17.83 3.76
C ARG A 314 25.24 -17.55 3.71
N LYS A 315 25.86 -17.84 2.54
CA LYS A 315 27.31 -17.76 2.27
C LYS A 315 27.94 -16.34 2.36
N ARG A 316 27.15 -15.26 2.39
CA ARG A 316 27.65 -13.86 2.46
C ARG A 316 26.76 -12.98 3.37
N PRO A 317 26.76 -13.20 4.69
CA PRO A 317 25.84 -12.53 5.61
C PRO A 317 26.07 -11.01 5.71
N THR A 318 27.32 -10.54 5.59
CA THR A 318 27.69 -9.12 5.72
C THR A 318 27.03 -8.20 4.70
N LEU A 319 26.93 -8.62 3.42
CA LEU A 319 26.25 -7.85 2.38
C LEU A 319 24.73 -7.77 2.63
N TRP A 320 24.13 -8.83 3.17
CA TRP A 320 22.71 -8.86 3.53
C TRP A 320 22.41 -8.01 4.77
N TYR A 321 23.29 -8.01 5.77
CA TYR A 321 23.20 -7.09 6.90
C TYR A 321 23.35 -5.63 6.46
N GLY A 322 24.23 -5.34 5.49
CA GLY A 322 24.36 -4.00 4.91
C GLY A 322 23.10 -3.53 4.18
N LEU A 323 22.45 -4.39 3.40
CA LEU A 323 21.18 -4.09 2.74
C LEU A 323 20.02 -3.93 3.73
N LEU A 324 20.01 -4.73 4.81
CA LEU A 324 19.03 -4.59 5.90
C LEU A 324 19.22 -3.25 6.62
N LEU A 325 20.46 -2.91 7.00
CA LEU A 325 20.81 -1.63 7.61
C LEU A 325 20.43 -0.45 6.72
N LEU A 326 20.67 -0.54 5.41
CA LEU A 326 20.26 0.47 4.44
C LEU A 326 18.73 0.66 4.43
N ASN A 327 17.96 -0.42 4.44
CA ASN A 327 16.49 -0.34 4.52
C ASN A 327 16.04 0.28 5.86
N ILE A 328 16.62 -0.14 6.98
CA ILE A 328 16.34 0.43 8.30
C ILE A 328 16.65 1.93 8.30
N CYS A 329 17.79 2.36 7.76
CA CYS A 329 18.15 3.77 7.66
C CYS A 329 17.19 4.57 6.76
N ILE A 330 16.81 4.03 5.60
CA ILE A 330 15.85 4.66 4.68
C ILE A 330 14.49 4.85 5.38
N PHE A 331 13.98 3.81 6.04
CA PHE A 331 12.74 3.90 6.80
C PHE A 331 12.85 4.84 8.00
N SER A 332 13.96 4.83 8.72
CA SER A 332 14.20 5.75 9.85
C SER A 332 14.19 7.20 9.39
N LEU A 333 14.76 7.49 8.22
CA LEU A 333 14.76 8.83 7.61
C LEU A 333 13.35 9.26 7.16
N LEU A 334 12.56 8.35 6.59
CA LEU A 334 11.15 8.60 6.31
C LEU A 334 10.35 8.89 7.57
N TRP A 335 10.63 8.14 8.63
CA TRP A 335 9.94 8.27 9.91
C TRP A 335 10.30 9.59 10.60
N ILE A 336 11.58 10.00 10.56
CA ILE A 336 12.03 11.32 11.00
C ILE A 336 11.37 12.42 10.15
N SER A 337 11.24 12.23 8.83
CA SER A 337 10.53 13.17 7.97
C SER A 337 9.06 13.31 8.38
N ASP A 338 8.36 12.20 8.62
CA ASP A 338 6.97 12.23 9.12
C ASP A 338 6.84 12.91 10.48
N LEU A 339 7.77 12.63 11.39
CA LEU A 339 7.84 13.28 12.68
C LEU A 339 8.06 14.79 12.51
N LEU A 340 8.96 15.21 11.61
CA LEU A 340 9.20 16.63 11.30
C LEU A 340 8.01 17.30 10.58
N ASN A 341 7.27 16.57 9.74
CA ASN A 341 6.03 17.05 9.10
C ASN A 341 4.91 17.28 10.12
N ILE A 342 4.81 16.40 11.11
CA ILE A 342 3.97 16.58 12.30
C ILE A 342 4.38 17.84 13.10
N TYR A 343 5.58 18.41 12.89
CA TYR A 343 6.03 19.65 13.55
C TYR A 343 6.01 20.92 12.68
N GLN A 344 6.12 20.89 11.34
CA GLN A 344 6.29 22.14 10.54
C GLN A 344 5.24 22.48 9.47
N GLY A 345 4.18 21.68 9.28
CA GLY A 345 2.92 22.13 8.63
C GLY A 345 2.93 22.38 7.11
N ASN A 346 4.07 22.64 6.47
CA ASN A 346 4.13 23.08 5.06
C ASN A 346 4.86 22.13 4.08
N ILE A 347 5.13 20.87 4.46
CA ILE A 347 5.92 19.92 3.63
C ILE A 347 5.12 18.62 3.34
N PHE A 348 3.79 18.68 3.37
CA PHE A 348 2.94 17.48 3.19
C PHE A 348 3.16 16.78 1.85
N GLN A 349 3.24 17.54 0.74
CA GLN A 349 3.43 17.00 -0.61
C GLN A 349 4.83 16.42 -0.83
N LEU A 350 5.88 17.06 -0.28
CA LEU A 350 7.25 16.55 -0.35
C LEU A 350 7.40 15.25 0.43
N SER A 351 6.71 15.10 1.57
CA SER A 351 6.74 13.87 2.39
C SER A 351 6.29 12.63 1.61
N ILE A 352 5.24 12.77 0.80
CA ILE A 352 4.63 11.68 0.04
C ILE A 352 5.56 11.24 -1.09
N ILE A 353 6.19 12.19 -1.77
CA ILE A 353 7.18 11.92 -2.83
C ILE A 353 8.37 11.16 -2.24
N TRP A 354 8.92 11.61 -1.10
CA TRP A 354 10.01 10.93 -0.43
C TRP A 354 9.62 9.51 0.04
N LYS A 355 8.40 9.33 0.56
CA LYS A 355 7.85 8.00 0.91
C LYS A 355 7.82 7.07 -0.29
N ASN A 356 7.30 7.53 -1.42
CA ASN A 356 7.21 6.73 -2.63
C ASN A 356 8.59 6.33 -3.17
N ILE A 357 9.56 7.26 -3.12
CA ILE A 357 10.97 6.99 -3.50
C ILE A 357 11.58 5.93 -2.58
N ALA A 358 11.42 6.08 -1.26
CA ALA A 358 11.96 5.15 -0.28
C ALA A 358 11.31 3.76 -0.35
N PHE A 359 9.98 3.68 -0.52
CA PHE A 359 9.31 2.40 -0.78
C PHE A 359 9.85 1.75 -2.06
N SER A 360 10.01 2.52 -3.15
CA SER A 360 10.58 2.02 -4.41
C SER A 360 12.00 1.50 -4.24
N LEU A 361 12.85 2.17 -3.45
CA LEU A 361 14.19 1.71 -3.11
C LEU A 361 14.15 0.41 -2.29
N CYS A 362 13.24 0.30 -1.31
CA CYS A 362 13.03 -0.93 -0.55
C CYS A 362 12.60 -2.08 -1.46
N PHE A 363 11.68 -1.84 -2.40
CA PHE A 363 11.25 -2.82 -3.39
C PHE A 363 12.36 -3.23 -4.36
N LEU A 364 13.25 -2.32 -4.75
CA LEU A 364 14.42 -2.65 -5.57
C LEU A 364 15.39 -3.56 -4.82
N THR A 365 15.67 -3.27 -3.54
CA THR A 365 16.50 -4.15 -2.70
C THR A 365 15.84 -5.51 -2.46
N TRP A 366 14.50 -5.53 -2.35
CA TRP A 366 13.73 -6.77 -2.22
C TRP A 366 13.66 -7.56 -3.53
N GLY A 367 13.53 -6.90 -4.68
CA GLY A 367 13.61 -7.51 -6.00
C GLY A 367 14.97 -8.16 -6.26
N TYR A 368 16.05 -7.49 -5.84
CA TYR A 368 17.40 -8.06 -5.84
C TYR A 368 17.52 -9.27 -4.90
N TYR A 369 16.87 -9.21 -3.72
CA TYR A 369 16.77 -10.35 -2.81
C TYR A 369 16.03 -11.55 -3.44
N LEU A 370 14.92 -11.31 -4.13
CA LEU A 370 14.14 -12.35 -4.82
C LEU A 370 14.91 -12.93 -6.00
N GLN A 371 15.66 -12.12 -6.75
CA GLN A 371 16.53 -12.58 -7.84
C GLN A 371 17.59 -13.59 -7.38
N TYR A 372 18.02 -13.54 -6.12
CA TYR A 372 18.96 -14.51 -5.55
C TYR A 372 18.28 -15.80 -5.07
N GLN A 373 16.97 -15.77 -4.75
CA GLN A 373 16.21 -16.94 -4.30
C GLN A 373 15.57 -17.75 -5.42
N PHE A 374 15.26 -17.13 -6.57
CA PHE A 374 14.64 -17.81 -7.69
C PHE A 374 15.68 -18.22 -8.75
N PRO A 375 15.59 -19.44 -9.32
CA PRO A 375 16.53 -19.91 -10.35
C PRO A 375 16.45 -19.09 -11.65
N SER A 376 15.29 -18.48 -11.93
CA SER A 376 15.01 -17.70 -13.12
C SER A 376 15.19 -16.20 -12.84
N LYS A 377 16.33 -15.65 -13.26
CA LYS A 377 16.60 -14.20 -13.18
C LYS A 377 15.55 -13.35 -13.91
N LYS A 378 14.89 -13.89 -14.95
CA LYS A 378 13.90 -13.16 -15.76
C LYS A 378 12.58 -12.95 -15.00
N ILE A 379 12.11 -13.97 -14.28
CA ILE A 379 10.84 -13.90 -13.54
C ILE A 379 10.95 -12.94 -12.36
N SER A 380 12.07 -12.94 -11.63
CA SER A 380 12.29 -12.05 -10.50
C SER A 380 12.37 -10.57 -10.90
N ILE A 381 13.03 -10.26 -12.02
CA ILE A 381 13.13 -8.89 -12.54
C ILE A 381 11.75 -8.42 -13.02
N TRP A 382 11.01 -9.29 -13.71
CA TRP A 382 9.67 -8.95 -14.21
C TRP A 382 8.68 -8.72 -13.06
N MET A 383 8.72 -9.55 -12.00
CA MET A 383 7.92 -9.32 -10.80
C MET A 383 8.29 -8.00 -10.13
N ALA A 384 9.57 -7.72 -9.88
CA ALA A 384 10.01 -6.49 -9.22
C ALA A 384 9.64 -5.22 -10.02
N GLY A 385 9.77 -5.26 -11.35
CA GLY A 385 9.39 -4.16 -12.24
C GLY A 385 7.88 -3.92 -12.28
N SER A 386 7.08 -4.98 -12.45
CA SER A 386 5.61 -4.90 -12.45
C SER A 386 5.05 -4.42 -11.11
N PHE A 387 5.67 -4.78 -9.98
CA PHE A 387 5.29 -4.27 -8.66
C PHE A 387 5.62 -2.78 -8.47
N SER A 388 6.80 -2.35 -8.89
CA SER A 388 7.19 -0.93 -8.79
C SER A 388 6.29 -0.04 -9.65
N LEU A 389 5.91 -0.52 -10.83
CA LEU A 389 5.00 0.16 -11.74
C LEU A 389 3.56 0.22 -11.18
N PHE A 390 3.07 -0.87 -10.57
CA PHE A 390 1.75 -0.90 -9.94
C PHE A 390 1.61 0.13 -8.80
N PHE A 391 2.61 0.25 -7.92
CA PHE A 391 2.60 1.23 -6.83
C PHE A 391 2.71 2.69 -7.34
N PHE A 392 3.50 2.92 -8.39
CA PHE A 392 3.58 4.24 -9.02
C PHE A 392 2.23 4.65 -9.63
N ILE A 393 1.55 3.72 -10.31
CA ILE A 393 0.23 3.96 -10.94
C ILE A 393 -0.88 4.12 -9.88
N LEU A 394 -0.82 3.42 -8.75
CA LEU A 394 -1.87 3.49 -7.73
C LEU A 394 -1.72 4.70 -6.79
N SER A 395 -0.48 5.11 -6.51
CA SER A 395 -0.20 6.29 -5.65
C SER A 395 -0.49 7.62 -6.34
N GLY A 396 -0.43 7.69 -7.67
CA GLY A 396 -0.72 8.91 -8.44
C GLY A 396 -2.18 9.40 -8.30
N PRO A 397 -3.19 8.59 -8.63
CA PRO A 397 -4.60 8.99 -8.59
C PRO A 397 -5.11 9.31 -7.17
N LEU A 398 -4.67 8.56 -6.15
CA LEU A 398 -5.10 8.79 -4.77
C LEU A 398 -4.69 10.18 -4.23
N ASN A 399 -3.61 10.77 -4.76
CA ASN A 399 -3.15 12.11 -4.39
C ASN A 399 -3.88 13.24 -5.14
N VAL A 400 -4.51 12.95 -6.28
CA VAL A 400 -5.18 13.98 -7.12
C VAL A 400 -6.61 14.26 -6.66
N PHE A 401 -7.30 13.27 -6.08
CA PHE A 401 -8.73 13.40 -5.78
C PHE A 401 -9.10 14.01 -4.42
N GLN A 402 -8.13 14.40 -3.57
CA GLN A 402 -8.37 14.98 -2.23
C GLN A 402 -9.47 14.27 -1.40
N LEU A 403 -9.75 13.00 -1.67
CA LEU A 403 -10.68 12.22 -0.88
C LEU A 403 -10.03 12.03 0.50
N ASP A 404 -10.80 12.18 1.58
CA ASP A 404 -10.45 11.93 2.99
C ASP A 404 -9.99 10.47 3.20
N SER A 405 -8.86 10.12 2.60
CA SER A 405 -8.39 8.77 2.33
C SER A 405 -7.05 8.50 3.00
N TYR A 406 -6.81 9.20 4.12
CA TYR A 406 -5.74 8.91 5.07
C TYR A 406 -5.69 7.40 5.38
N TYR A 407 -6.85 6.80 5.63
CA TYR A 407 -6.96 5.39 5.97
C TYR A 407 -6.81 4.45 4.76
N LEU A 408 -7.38 4.76 3.60
CA LEU A 408 -7.35 3.84 2.46
C LEU A 408 -5.93 3.66 1.89
N SER A 409 -5.15 4.75 1.90
CA SER A 409 -3.74 4.74 1.46
C SER A 409 -2.81 4.01 2.44
N GLU A 410 -3.09 4.07 3.75
CA GLU A 410 -2.35 3.30 4.76
C GLU A 410 -2.72 1.80 4.74
N TYR A 411 -3.99 1.44 4.51
CA TYR A 411 -4.45 0.05 4.65
C TYR A 411 -4.30 -0.84 3.41
N LEU A 412 -4.30 -0.27 2.20
CA LEU A 412 -4.09 -1.05 0.97
C LEU A 412 -2.76 -1.84 0.94
N PRO A 413 -1.62 -1.24 1.36
CA PRO A 413 -0.35 -1.96 1.48
C PRO A 413 -0.42 -3.16 2.44
N TYR A 414 -1.18 -3.05 3.54
CA TYR A 414 -1.32 -4.13 4.52
C TYR A 414 -2.21 -5.28 4.01
N CYS A 415 -3.34 -4.97 3.35
CA CYS A 415 -4.19 -5.99 2.72
C CYS A 415 -3.42 -6.77 1.63
N PHE A 416 -2.54 -6.07 0.90
CA PHE A 416 -1.67 -6.69 -0.09
C PHE A 416 -0.55 -7.52 0.56
N TRP A 417 0.08 -7.04 1.64
CA TRP A 417 1.05 -7.82 2.43
C TRP A 417 0.44 -9.09 3.04
N LEU A 418 -0.82 -9.01 3.48
CA LEU A 418 -1.57 -10.17 3.94
C LEU A 418 -1.72 -11.18 2.79
N LEU A 419 -2.14 -10.75 1.59
CA LEU A 419 -2.26 -11.63 0.42
C LEU A 419 -0.92 -12.25 -0.02
N VAL A 420 0.17 -11.48 0.01
CA VAL A 420 1.53 -12.00 -0.28
C VAL A 420 1.99 -12.99 0.80
N SER A 421 1.74 -12.68 2.07
CA SER A 421 2.08 -13.57 3.19
C SER A 421 1.27 -14.86 3.15
N LEU A 422 0.00 -14.80 2.73
CA LEU A 422 -0.88 -15.96 2.57
C LEU A 422 -0.43 -16.83 1.39
N THR A 423 -0.16 -16.24 0.21
CA THR A 423 0.34 -17.00 -0.95
C THR A 423 1.69 -17.66 -0.67
N HIS A 424 2.57 -16.97 0.06
CA HIS A 424 3.85 -17.50 0.48
C HIS A 424 3.71 -18.52 1.64
N PHE A 425 2.74 -18.36 2.53
CA PHE A 425 2.38 -19.37 3.55
C PHE A 425 1.90 -20.66 2.88
N PHE A 426 0.99 -20.56 1.89
CA PHE A 426 0.54 -21.70 1.10
C PHE A 426 1.69 -22.36 0.32
N GLN A 427 2.62 -21.60 -0.25
CA GLN A 427 3.80 -22.16 -0.91
C GLN A 427 4.82 -22.75 0.06
N ILE A 428 5.07 -22.16 1.24
CA ILE A 428 5.91 -22.75 2.30
C ILE A 428 5.28 -24.05 2.82
N PHE A 429 3.96 -24.08 3.00
CA PHE A 429 3.25 -25.28 3.41
C PHE A 429 3.37 -26.38 2.35
N ASN A 430 3.29 -26.01 1.07
CA ASN A 430 3.51 -26.92 -0.05
C ASN A 430 4.98 -27.32 -0.25
N THR A 431 5.97 -26.47 0.06
CA THR A 431 7.41 -26.80 -0.02
C THR A 431 7.94 -27.52 1.22
N LYS A 432 7.34 -27.36 2.41
CA LYS A 432 7.65 -28.18 3.59
C LYS A 432 7.24 -29.65 3.40
N ARG A 433 6.32 -29.96 2.49
CA ARG A 433 6.10 -31.35 2.02
C ARG A 433 7.26 -31.89 1.16
N GLY A 434 8.20 -31.06 0.69
CA GLY A 434 9.25 -31.44 -0.27
C GLY A 434 10.71 -31.13 0.11
N LEU A 435 11.00 -30.40 1.19
CA LEU A 435 12.39 -30.03 1.55
C LEU A 435 12.96 -30.93 2.66
N LYS A 436 13.76 -31.92 2.26
CA LYS A 436 14.56 -32.76 3.17
C LYS A 436 15.65 -31.94 3.89
N SER A 437 15.91 -32.27 5.16
CA SER A 437 16.81 -31.58 6.09
C SER A 437 18.29 -31.65 5.66
N PRO A 438 19.14 -30.64 5.96
CA PRO A 438 20.60 -30.69 5.71
C PRO A 438 21.29 -31.91 6.35
N ARG A 439 20.80 -32.37 7.50
CA ARG A 439 21.32 -33.58 8.18
C ARG A 439 21.04 -34.87 7.38
N GLN A 440 19.96 -34.89 6.59
CA GLN A 440 19.66 -35.99 5.66
C GLN A 440 20.45 -35.89 4.35
N LYS A 441 21.10 -34.75 4.07
CA LYS A 441 21.94 -34.56 2.88
C LYS A 441 23.32 -35.17 3.07
N GLU A 442 23.92 -34.99 4.25
CA GLU A 442 25.19 -35.63 4.63
C GLU A 442 25.05 -37.16 4.77
N GLU A 443 23.94 -37.65 5.34
CA GLU A 443 23.65 -39.10 5.41
C GLU A 443 23.36 -39.73 4.04
N GLN A 444 23.01 -38.92 3.03
CA GLN A 444 22.74 -39.35 1.65
C GLN A 444 23.96 -39.32 0.72
N GLU A 445 25.07 -38.67 1.09
CA GLU A 445 26.28 -38.64 0.26
C GLU A 445 27.07 -39.96 0.32
N GLY A 446 26.98 -40.73 1.42
CA GLY A 446 27.55 -42.09 1.53
C GLY A 446 26.59 -43.24 1.18
N LEU A 447 25.31 -42.93 0.89
CA LEU A 447 24.27 -43.92 0.60
C LEU A 447 24.40 -44.60 -0.79
N PRO A 448 24.84 -43.92 -1.87
CA PRO A 448 24.94 -44.53 -3.20
C PRO A 448 25.98 -45.65 -3.27
N GLU A 449 27.12 -45.49 -2.60
CA GLU A 449 28.22 -46.47 -2.59
C GLU A 449 27.81 -47.76 -1.87
N LYS A 450 27.24 -47.64 -0.67
CA LYS A 450 26.70 -48.79 0.09
C LYS A 450 25.55 -49.49 -0.65
N LEU A 451 24.72 -48.73 -1.37
CA LEU A 451 23.61 -49.29 -2.15
C LEU A 451 24.10 -50.08 -3.37
N VAL A 452 25.19 -49.65 -4.01
CA VAL A 452 25.82 -50.40 -5.11
C VAL A 452 26.48 -51.68 -4.61
N GLU A 453 27.11 -51.67 -3.44
CA GLU A 453 27.65 -52.88 -2.80
C GLU A 453 26.53 -53.90 -2.51
N MET A 454 25.41 -53.45 -1.93
CA MET A 454 24.23 -54.29 -1.72
C MET A 454 23.63 -54.81 -3.04
N LEU A 455 23.60 -53.98 -4.08
CA LEU A 455 23.12 -54.37 -5.41
C LEU A 455 24.00 -55.48 -6.01
N HIS A 456 25.32 -55.34 -5.97
CA HIS A 456 26.25 -56.35 -6.48
C HIS A 456 26.09 -57.68 -5.75
N LYS A 457 26.05 -57.66 -4.42
CA LYS A 457 25.85 -58.86 -3.62
C LYS A 457 24.51 -59.54 -3.93
N HIS A 458 23.43 -58.77 -4.03
CA HIS A 458 22.11 -59.29 -4.35
C HIS A 458 22.04 -59.92 -5.76
N MET A 459 22.74 -59.33 -6.74
CA MET A 459 22.83 -59.89 -8.09
C MET A 459 23.66 -61.17 -8.15
N GLN A 460 24.73 -61.26 -7.36
CA GLN A 460 25.53 -62.49 -7.22
C GLN A 460 24.72 -63.61 -6.55
N ASP A 461 24.03 -63.30 -5.45
CA ASP A 461 23.32 -64.32 -4.65
C ASP A 461 22.04 -64.81 -5.31
N LYS A 462 21.23 -63.90 -5.89
CA LYS A 462 19.89 -64.24 -6.40
C LYS A 462 19.80 -64.36 -7.92
N GLN A 463 20.79 -63.84 -8.64
CA GLN A 463 20.79 -63.82 -10.11
C GLN A 463 19.49 -63.27 -10.73
N GLU A 464 18.86 -62.27 -10.09
CA GLU A 464 17.58 -61.70 -10.55
C GLU A 464 17.65 -61.13 -11.97
N TYR A 465 18.85 -60.83 -12.48
CA TYR A 465 19.06 -60.43 -13.88
C TYR A 465 18.57 -61.49 -14.88
N LYS A 466 18.47 -62.78 -14.51
CA LYS A 466 17.91 -63.83 -15.36
C LYS A 466 16.39 -63.75 -15.54
N ASP A 467 15.69 -63.01 -14.68
CA ASP A 467 14.25 -62.80 -14.82
C ASP A 467 13.96 -61.78 -15.96
N PRO A 468 13.27 -62.20 -17.05
CA PRO A 468 12.93 -61.28 -18.15
C PRO A 468 11.96 -60.17 -17.75
N ALA A 469 11.23 -60.32 -16.64
CA ALA A 469 10.29 -59.33 -16.10
C ALA A 469 10.95 -58.36 -15.09
N LEU A 470 12.27 -58.49 -14.85
CA LEU A 470 12.98 -57.61 -13.93
C LEU A 470 12.84 -56.14 -14.35
N SER A 471 12.36 -55.33 -13.41
CA SER A 471 12.21 -53.88 -13.57
C SER A 471 12.93 -53.16 -12.44
N LEU A 472 13.27 -51.89 -12.66
CA LEU A 472 13.84 -51.04 -11.61
C LEU A 472 12.94 -50.99 -10.36
N SER A 473 11.62 -51.13 -10.55
CA SER A 473 10.61 -51.12 -9.49
C SER A 473 10.58 -52.41 -8.68
N SER A 474 10.74 -53.57 -9.33
CA SER A 474 10.82 -54.84 -8.61
C SER A 474 12.14 -54.98 -7.87
N LEU A 475 13.24 -54.52 -8.49
CA LEU A 475 14.58 -54.57 -7.88
C LEU A 475 14.72 -53.60 -6.70
N SER A 476 14.17 -52.38 -6.80
CA SER A 476 14.22 -51.44 -5.67
C SER A 476 13.47 -51.99 -4.45
N LYS A 477 12.36 -52.69 -4.67
CA LYS A 477 11.61 -53.38 -3.62
C LYS A 477 12.40 -54.54 -3.02
N SER A 478 13.06 -55.37 -3.83
CA SER A 478 13.85 -56.50 -3.32
C SER A 478 15.08 -56.05 -2.52
N LEU A 479 15.62 -54.86 -2.81
CA LEU A 479 16.71 -54.19 -2.08
C LEU A 479 16.24 -53.30 -0.92
N GLY A 480 14.93 -53.13 -0.70
CA GLY A 480 14.39 -52.29 0.37
C GLY A 480 14.62 -50.78 0.17
N THR A 481 14.75 -50.31 -1.06
CA THR A 481 14.98 -48.90 -1.42
C THR A 481 13.87 -48.35 -2.35
N ASN A 482 14.05 -47.14 -2.90
CA ASN A 482 13.15 -46.59 -3.91
C ASN A 482 13.81 -46.45 -5.29
N ASN A 483 12.99 -46.36 -6.35
CA ASN A 483 13.44 -46.32 -7.75
C ASN A 483 14.39 -45.16 -8.04
N GLN A 484 14.16 -44.00 -7.42
CA GLN A 484 14.98 -42.81 -7.64
C GLN A 484 16.39 -43.00 -7.06
N TYR A 485 16.51 -43.53 -5.84
CA TYR A 485 17.81 -43.78 -5.21
C TYR A 485 18.58 -44.88 -5.93
N LEU A 486 17.92 -45.98 -6.31
CA LEU A 486 18.58 -47.07 -7.03
C LEU A 486 19.07 -46.62 -8.42
N SER A 487 18.23 -45.91 -9.18
CA SER A 487 18.64 -45.35 -10.47
C SER A 487 19.79 -44.34 -10.32
N LYS A 488 19.71 -43.47 -9.31
CA LYS A 488 20.77 -42.50 -9.02
C LYS A 488 22.09 -43.20 -8.68
N ALA A 489 22.07 -44.23 -7.84
CA ALA A 489 23.26 -44.98 -7.46
C ALA A 489 23.90 -45.69 -8.67
N ILE A 490 23.11 -46.35 -9.53
CA ILE A 490 23.63 -47.01 -10.74
C ILE A 490 24.25 -45.99 -11.70
N ASN A 491 23.59 -44.85 -11.93
CA ASN A 491 24.12 -43.84 -12.85
C ASN A 491 25.37 -43.14 -12.30
N GLU A 492 25.39 -42.77 -11.02
CA GLU A 492 26.50 -42.00 -10.44
C GLU A 492 27.72 -42.87 -10.12
N GLN A 493 27.52 -44.10 -9.64
CA GLN A 493 28.63 -44.97 -9.21
C GLN A 493 29.10 -45.93 -10.29
N LEU A 494 28.21 -46.39 -11.18
CA LEU A 494 28.56 -47.33 -12.25
C LEU A 494 28.60 -46.67 -13.64
N GLY A 495 28.17 -45.41 -13.77
CA GLY A 495 28.14 -44.70 -15.05
C GLY A 495 27.18 -45.28 -16.08
N LYS A 496 26.20 -46.10 -15.64
CA LYS A 496 25.34 -46.91 -16.52
C LYS A 496 23.87 -46.62 -16.28
N SER A 497 23.05 -46.79 -17.32
CA SER A 497 21.59 -46.85 -17.14
C SER A 497 21.19 -48.22 -16.55
N PHE A 498 20.05 -48.30 -15.84
CA PHE A 498 19.57 -49.57 -15.30
C PHE A 498 19.47 -50.69 -16.36
N PRO A 499 18.88 -50.46 -17.56
CA PRO A 499 18.87 -51.48 -18.62
C PRO A 499 20.27 -51.90 -19.08
N ASP A 500 21.22 -50.96 -19.17
CA ASP A 500 22.58 -51.28 -19.57
C ASP A 500 23.29 -52.15 -18.53
N TYR A 501 23.15 -51.81 -17.25
CA TYR A 501 23.70 -52.59 -16.14
C TYR A 501 23.18 -54.04 -16.13
N ILE A 502 21.87 -54.23 -16.27
CA ILE A 502 21.29 -55.57 -16.29
C ILE A 502 21.74 -56.35 -17.52
N ASN A 503 21.75 -55.71 -18.70
CA ASN A 503 22.13 -56.39 -19.93
C ASN A 503 23.61 -56.82 -19.91
N GLU A 504 24.49 -56.06 -19.26
CA GLU A 504 25.89 -56.45 -19.09
C GLU A 504 26.03 -57.76 -18.31
N LEU A 505 25.38 -57.89 -17.16
CA LEU A 505 25.33 -59.14 -16.39
C LEU A 505 24.74 -60.32 -17.18
N ARG A 506 23.71 -60.06 -17.99
CA ARG A 506 23.10 -61.08 -18.85
C ARG A 506 24.07 -61.56 -19.93
N ILE A 507 24.83 -60.66 -20.55
CA ILE A 507 25.80 -61.01 -21.59
C ILE A 507 26.98 -61.76 -20.98
N GLU A 508 27.48 -61.37 -19.81
CA GLU A 508 28.51 -62.11 -19.08
C GLU A 508 28.06 -63.53 -18.75
N ALA A 509 26.86 -63.69 -18.20
CA ALA A 509 26.29 -65.01 -17.92
C ALA A 509 26.04 -65.85 -19.19
N PHE A 510 25.71 -65.20 -20.31
CA PHE A 510 25.53 -65.87 -21.60
C PHE A 510 26.87 -66.40 -22.12
N ILE A 511 27.94 -65.62 -22.03
CA ILE A 511 29.28 -66.05 -22.45
C ILE A 511 29.72 -67.29 -21.65
N GLN A 512 29.52 -67.25 -20.33
CA GLN A 512 29.81 -68.40 -19.45
C GLN A 512 28.97 -69.64 -19.83
N ALA A 513 27.65 -69.48 -19.99
CA ALA A 513 26.77 -70.60 -20.34
C ALA A 513 27.13 -71.26 -21.69
N VAL A 514 27.58 -70.46 -22.67
CA VAL A 514 28.03 -70.97 -23.97
C VAL A 514 29.37 -71.69 -23.87
N GLN A 515 30.30 -71.20 -23.03
CA GLN A 515 31.60 -71.85 -22.80
C GLN A 515 31.47 -73.17 -22.01
N GLU A 516 30.50 -73.26 -21.09
CA GLU A 516 30.21 -74.47 -20.32
C GLU A 516 29.44 -75.54 -21.12
N ASP A 517 28.71 -75.15 -22.16
CA ASP A 517 27.99 -76.05 -23.09
C ASP A 517 28.95 -76.67 -24.12
N GLN A 518 29.91 -77.49 -23.65
CA GLN A 518 30.94 -78.15 -24.46
C GLN A 518 30.37 -79.01 -25.59
N ASN A 519 29.12 -79.48 -25.46
CA ASN A 519 28.44 -80.31 -26.46
C ASN A 519 27.55 -79.49 -27.42
N ARG A 520 27.58 -78.15 -27.36
CA ARG A 520 26.75 -77.23 -28.18
C ARG A 520 25.28 -77.65 -28.21
N LYS A 521 24.75 -78.10 -27.08
CA LYS A 521 23.41 -78.70 -26.97
C LYS A 521 22.31 -77.68 -27.20
N TYR A 522 22.60 -76.40 -26.92
CA TYR A 522 21.64 -75.31 -27.07
C TYR A 522 22.12 -74.27 -28.08
N SER A 523 21.18 -73.75 -28.87
CA SER A 523 21.44 -72.62 -29.76
C SER A 523 21.73 -71.33 -28.96
N TYR A 524 22.44 -70.36 -29.56
CA TYR A 524 22.64 -69.05 -28.96
C TYR A 524 21.34 -68.35 -28.55
N LEU A 525 20.25 -68.59 -29.29
CA LEU A 525 18.94 -68.06 -28.91
C LEU A 525 18.44 -68.69 -27.61
N GLN A 526 18.59 -70.00 -27.43
CA GLN A 526 18.18 -70.69 -26.21
C GLN A 526 18.99 -70.23 -24.99
N HIS A 527 20.31 -70.11 -25.13
CA HIS A 527 21.18 -69.54 -24.10
C HIS A 527 20.79 -68.08 -23.77
N ALA A 528 20.50 -67.26 -24.79
CA ALA A 528 20.05 -65.88 -24.59
C ALA A 528 18.71 -65.78 -23.82
N LEU A 529 17.76 -66.68 -24.10
CA LEU A 529 16.49 -66.75 -23.36
C LEU A 529 16.70 -67.18 -21.90
N GLN A 530 17.62 -68.12 -21.64
CA GLN A 530 17.92 -68.60 -20.28
C GLN A 530 18.56 -67.54 -19.39
N VAL A 531 19.30 -66.59 -19.96
CA VAL A 531 19.88 -65.46 -19.21
C VAL A 531 18.95 -64.26 -19.12
N GLY A 532 17.70 -64.37 -19.56
CA GLY A 532 16.66 -63.35 -19.33
C GLY A 532 16.40 -62.37 -20.47
N PHE A 533 16.89 -62.60 -21.69
CA PHE A 533 16.48 -61.80 -22.84
C PHE A 533 15.08 -62.22 -23.34
N ASN A 534 14.24 -61.25 -23.68
CA ASN A 534 12.89 -61.52 -24.21
C ASN A 534 12.86 -61.74 -25.74
N SER A 535 13.93 -61.39 -26.46
CA SER A 535 13.97 -61.51 -27.92
C SER A 535 15.39 -61.56 -28.51
N LYS A 536 15.51 -62.20 -29.67
CA LYS A 536 16.76 -62.26 -30.46
C LYS A 536 17.28 -60.86 -30.83
N SER A 537 16.40 -59.91 -31.13
CA SER A 537 16.76 -58.56 -31.54
C SER A 537 17.34 -57.73 -30.39
N SER A 538 16.77 -57.86 -29.18
CA SER A 538 17.28 -57.19 -27.97
C SER A 538 18.62 -57.78 -27.54
N PHE A 539 18.75 -59.10 -27.58
CA PHE A 539 20.00 -59.81 -27.31
C PHE A 539 21.12 -59.39 -28.26
N ASN A 540 20.93 -59.50 -29.58
CA ASN A 540 21.97 -59.16 -30.56
C ASN A 540 22.44 -57.71 -30.46
N ARG A 541 21.52 -56.77 -30.17
CA ARG A 541 21.86 -55.37 -29.98
C ARG A 541 22.73 -55.17 -28.73
N SER A 542 22.37 -55.80 -27.63
CA SER A 542 23.09 -55.69 -26.36
C SER A 542 24.45 -56.38 -26.42
N PHE A 543 24.50 -57.59 -27.01
CA PHE A 543 25.75 -58.34 -27.22
C PHE A 543 26.73 -57.52 -28.04
N LYS A 544 26.31 -57.03 -29.22
CA LYS A 544 27.18 -56.19 -30.07
C LYS A 544 27.58 -54.87 -29.41
N LYS A 545 26.72 -54.28 -28.59
CA LYS A 545 27.04 -53.05 -27.84
C LYS A 545 28.14 -53.28 -26.80
N ILE A 546 28.16 -54.45 -26.15
CA ILE A 546 29.08 -54.78 -25.07
C ILE A 546 30.39 -55.39 -25.60
N THR A 547 30.31 -56.34 -26.54
CA THR A 547 31.47 -57.08 -27.05
C THR A 547 32.03 -56.51 -28.36
N GLY A 548 31.33 -55.56 -28.99
CA GLY A 548 31.68 -54.99 -30.31
C GLY A 548 31.39 -55.90 -31.52
N LYS A 549 31.11 -57.19 -31.30
CA LYS A 549 30.98 -58.22 -32.34
C LYS A 549 29.61 -58.92 -32.27
N SER A 550 29.26 -59.71 -33.29
CA SER A 550 28.10 -60.60 -33.20
C SER A 550 28.45 -61.86 -32.38
N PRO A 551 27.47 -62.56 -31.78
CA PRO A 551 27.75 -63.79 -31.04
C PRO A 551 28.52 -64.84 -31.84
N SER A 552 28.16 -65.07 -33.12
CA SER A 552 28.88 -66.00 -33.99
C SER A 552 30.34 -65.59 -34.18
N ALA A 553 30.59 -64.31 -34.51
CA ALA A 553 31.94 -63.81 -34.73
C ALA A 553 32.79 -63.84 -33.45
N TYR A 554 32.18 -63.61 -32.28
CA TYR A 554 32.88 -63.63 -30.99
C TYR A 554 33.42 -65.04 -30.66
N PHE A 555 32.60 -66.09 -30.81
CA PHE A 555 33.02 -67.45 -30.46
C PHE A 555 33.81 -68.18 -31.57
N GLU A 556 33.68 -67.78 -32.83
CA GLU A 556 34.54 -68.30 -33.91
C GLU A 556 36.01 -67.90 -33.68
N GLU A 557 36.26 -66.71 -33.13
CA GLU A 557 37.61 -66.18 -32.88
C GLU A 557 38.25 -66.74 -31.60
N ASP A 558 37.44 -67.04 -30.57
CA ASP A 558 37.89 -67.75 -29.35
C ASP A 558 38.31 -69.20 -29.67
N GLU A 559 37.64 -69.88 -30.61
CA GLU A 559 38.04 -71.23 -31.06
C GLU A 559 39.35 -71.22 -31.85
N ILE A 560 39.62 -70.16 -32.63
CA ILE A 560 40.86 -70.00 -33.42
C ILE A 560 42.05 -69.62 -32.54
N SER A 561 41.85 -68.87 -31.46
CA SER A 561 42.91 -68.42 -30.54
C SER A 561 43.27 -69.44 -29.44
N SER A 562 42.40 -70.43 -29.17
CA SER A 562 42.66 -71.53 -28.23
C SER A 562 43.29 -72.77 -28.88
N THR A 563 43.42 -72.79 -30.20
CA THR A 563 44.05 -73.86 -30.99
C THR A 563 45.45 -73.49 -31.55
N SER A 564 45.92 -72.27 -31.27
CA SER A 564 47.27 -71.74 -31.53
C SER A 564 48.06 -71.59 -30.24
#